data_AF-A0A6P4JIB6-F1
#
_entry.id   AF-A0A6P4JIB6-F1
#
_cell.length_a   1.000
_cell.length_b   1.000
_cell.length_c   1.000
_cell.angle_alpha   90.00
_cell.angle_beta   90.00
_cell.angle_gamma   90.00
#
_symmetry.space_group_name_H-M   'P 1'
#
loop_
_entity.id
_entity.type
_entity.pdbx_description
1 polymer ?
#
loop_
_entity_poly.entity_id
_entity_poly.type
_entity_poly.pdbx_seq_one_letter_code
_entity_poly.pdbx_strand_id
1 'polypeptide(L)'
;MHKIMSAVIKYTQDGRTLSEPFMKLPSRKRLPDYYEIIKRPVDIKKILQRIEDFKYADLNELEKDFMQLCQNAQIYNEEASLIYLDSIALQKIFVGARQRITAAADAAAVAAGENTGEAQGNGGGGGSDNSDNEDDGDGGDDGSDDEDIATTSAAAVKMKLKLNKSLASAPATPTQSSSSNVGSSGAATTSKKQTRRKRSRKKYTISDDDDDDMD
;
A
#
# COMPACT_ATOMS: atom_id res chain seq x y z
N MET A 1 -10.68 15.60 1.52
CA MET A 1 -9.96 14.54 0.77
C MET A 1 -8.45 14.59 0.97
N HIS A 2 -7.74 15.67 0.57
CA HIS A 2 -6.28 15.77 0.72
C HIS A 2 -5.76 15.49 2.14
N LYS A 3 -6.45 15.99 3.18
CA LYS A 3 -6.07 15.76 4.58
C LYS A 3 -6.08 14.27 4.96
N ILE A 4 -7.05 13.50 4.46
CA ILE A 4 -7.17 12.05 4.69
C ILE A 4 -5.99 11.34 4.04
N MET A 5 -5.77 11.58 2.73
CA MET A 5 -4.66 10.95 2.02
C MET A 5 -3.29 11.34 2.58
N SER A 6 -3.13 12.59 3.03
CA SER A 6 -1.89 13.03 3.68
C SER A 6 -1.62 12.28 4.98
N ALA A 7 -2.66 11.99 5.78
CA ALA A 7 -2.51 11.22 7.01
C ALA A 7 -2.09 9.77 6.72
N VAL A 8 -2.64 9.17 5.67
CA VAL A 8 -2.26 7.81 5.22
C VAL A 8 -0.83 7.78 4.71
N ILE A 9 -0.45 8.72 3.83
CA ILE A 9 0.87 8.74 3.19
C ILE A 9 1.98 8.94 4.22
N LYS A 10 1.77 9.83 5.19
CA LYS A 10 2.76 10.16 6.23
C LYS A 10 2.79 9.17 7.38
N TYR A 11 1.93 8.15 7.39
CA TYR A 11 1.90 7.17 8.47
C TYR A 11 3.17 6.32 8.45
N THR A 12 3.87 6.30 9.60
CA THR A 12 5.08 5.53 9.81
C THR A 12 4.90 4.53 10.93
N GLN A 13 5.41 3.32 10.74
CA GLN A 13 5.48 2.28 11.76
C GLN A 13 6.90 1.72 11.79
N ASP A 14 7.50 1.63 12.98
CA ASP A 14 8.88 1.16 13.18
C ASP A 14 9.92 1.86 12.28
N GLY A 15 9.72 3.17 12.05
CA GLY A 15 10.59 4.00 11.20
C GLY A 15 10.38 3.83 9.69
N ARG A 16 9.45 2.96 9.27
CA ARG A 16 9.12 2.72 7.86
C ARG A 16 7.81 3.40 7.48
N THR A 17 7.78 4.01 6.30
CA THR A 17 6.54 4.57 5.73
C THR A 17 5.78 3.47 5.01
N LEU A 18 4.58 3.15 5.48
CA LEU A 18 3.81 2.00 4.95
C LEU A 18 3.30 2.25 3.53
N SER A 19 3.05 3.51 3.18
CA SER A 19 2.50 3.89 1.88
C SER A 19 3.50 3.77 0.73
N GLU A 20 4.81 3.65 1.01
CA GLU A 20 5.88 3.71 0.00
C GLU A 20 5.68 2.73 -1.17
N PRO A 21 5.41 1.42 -0.96
CA PRO A 21 5.23 0.47 -2.06
C PRO A 21 3.97 0.74 -2.90
N PHE A 22 3.00 1.46 -2.35
CA PHE A 22 1.70 1.76 -2.97
C PHE A 22 1.70 3.09 -3.74
N MET A 23 2.79 3.84 -3.69
CA MET A 23 2.88 5.16 -4.33
C MET A 23 2.78 5.11 -5.84
N LYS A 24 3.38 4.09 -6.48
CA LYS A 24 3.38 3.96 -7.94
C LYS A 24 3.50 2.49 -8.35
N LEU A 25 2.58 2.04 -9.19
CA LEU A 25 2.66 0.69 -9.73
C LEU A 25 3.84 0.52 -10.70
N PRO A 26 4.50 -0.65 -10.72
CA PRO A 26 5.44 -1.00 -11.77
C PRO A 26 4.76 -0.96 -13.14
N SER A 27 5.46 -0.52 -14.19
CA SER A 27 4.88 -0.50 -15.53
C SER A 27 4.52 -1.90 -16.04
N ARG A 28 3.48 -2.03 -16.86
CA ARG A 28 3.08 -3.28 -17.56
C ARG A 28 4.22 -4.09 -18.18
N LYS A 29 5.24 -3.42 -18.73
CA LYS A 29 6.41 -4.11 -19.32
C LYS A 29 7.28 -4.82 -18.29
N ARG A 30 7.33 -4.31 -17.05
CA ARG A 30 8.17 -4.83 -15.97
C ARG A 30 7.46 -5.88 -15.12
N LEU A 31 6.14 -5.80 -15.03
CA LEU A 31 5.32 -6.70 -14.21
C LEU A 31 4.02 -7.04 -14.96
N PRO A 32 4.09 -7.80 -16.07
CA PRO A 32 2.92 -8.04 -16.92
C PRO A 32 1.84 -8.90 -16.23
N ASP A 33 2.26 -9.91 -15.46
CA ASP A 33 1.44 -10.84 -14.68
C ASP A 33 0.50 -10.11 -13.70
N TYR A 34 0.97 -9.05 -13.05
CA TYR A 34 0.13 -8.21 -12.18
C TYR A 34 -1.10 -7.68 -12.92
N TYR A 35 -0.94 -7.25 -14.17
CA TYR A 35 -2.02 -6.69 -14.98
C TYR A 35 -2.91 -7.74 -15.66
N GLU A 36 -2.52 -9.01 -15.61
CA GLU A 36 -3.38 -10.13 -16.03
C GLU A 36 -4.34 -10.51 -14.89
N ILE A 37 -3.83 -10.52 -13.65
CA ILE A 37 -4.58 -10.87 -12.45
C ILE A 37 -5.46 -9.69 -12.00
N ILE A 38 -4.88 -8.49 -11.86
CA ILE A 38 -5.58 -7.32 -11.32
C ILE A 38 -6.30 -6.55 -12.43
N LYS A 39 -7.64 -6.57 -12.38
CA LYS A 39 -8.50 -5.98 -13.41
C LYS A 39 -8.59 -4.45 -13.35
N ARG A 40 -8.49 -3.87 -12.15
CA ARG A 40 -8.58 -2.41 -11.93
C ARG A 40 -7.34 -1.89 -11.19
N PRO A 41 -6.18 -1.78 -11.86
CA PRO A 41 -4.97 -1.25 -11.25
C PRO A 41 -5.15 0.21 -10.81
N VAL A 42 -4.74 0.53 -9.60
CA VAL A 42 -4.74 1.89 -9.04
C VAL A 42 -3.57 2.03 -8.07
N ASP A 43 -2.94 3.20 -8.05
CA ASP A 43 -1.90 3.58 -7.10
C ASP A 43 -2.25 4.90 -6.40
N ILE A 44 -1.53 5.22 -5.31
CA ILE A 44 -1.79 6.44 -4.54
C ILE A 44 -1.59 7.68 -5.41
N LYS A 45 -0.60 7.70 -6.31
CA LYS A 45 -0.41 8.84 -7.23
C LYS A 45 -1.64 9.08 -8.10
N LYS A 46 -2.26 8.03 -8.64
CA LYS A 46 -3.49 8.15 -9.43
C LYS A 46 -4.66 8.68 -8.61
N ILE A 47 -4.78 8.24 -7.35
CA ILE A 47 -5.79 8.74 -6.43
C ILE A 47 -5.56 10.22 -6.13
N LEU A 48 -4.32 10.63 -5.80
CA LEU A 48 -3.99 12.04 -5.56
C LEU A 48 -4.30 12.91 -6.76
N GLN A 49 -3.94 12.47 -7.98
CA GLN A 49 -4.27 13.21 -9.21
C GLN A 49 -5.78 13.37 -9.37
N ARG A 50 -6.58 12.34 -9.09
CA ARG A 50 -8.04 12.43 -9.16
C ARG A 50 -8.62 13.43 -8.14
N ILE A 51 -7.99 13.58 -6.97
CA ILE A 51 -8.37 14.63 -6.00
C ILE A 51 -8.05 16.01 -6.57
N GLU A 52 -6.85 16.21 -7.13
CA GLU A 52 -6.41 17.48 -7.72
C GLU A 52 -7.28 17.89 -8.91
N ASP A 53 -7.70 16.91 -9.71
CA ASP A 53 -8.57 17.09 -10.88
C ASP A 53 -10.07 17.20 -10.52
N PHE A 54 -10.41 17.27 -9.22
CA PHE A 54 -11.79 17.30 -8.70
C PHE A 54 -12.69 16.18 -9.25
N LYS A 55 -12.13 14.97 -9.42
CA LYS A 55 -12.85 13.82 -10.00
C LYS A 55 -13.67 13.01 -9.00
N TYR A 56 -13.53 13.29 -7.71
CA TYR A 56 -14.32 12.66 -6.67
C TYR A 56 -15.44 13.61 -6.23
N ALA A 57 -16.69 13.15 -6.34
CA ALA A 57 -17.85 13.91 -5.89
C ALA A 57 -17.93 13.97 -4.36
N ASP A 58 -17.59 12.87 -3.69
CA ASP A 58 -17.67 12.74 -2.24
C ASP A 58 -16.55 11.87 -1.65
N LEU A 59 -16.52 11.75 -0.32
CA LEU A 59 -15.54 10.92 0.38
C LEU A 59 -15.72 9.43 0.12
N ASN A 60 -16.91 8.98 -0.30
CA ASN A 60 -17.19 7.58 -0.56
C ASN A 60 -16.50 7.13 -1.85
N GLU A 61 -16.48 7.96 -2.88
CA GLU A 61 -15.75 7.64 -4.13
C GLU A 61 -14.23 7.54 -3.91
N LEU A 62 -13.68 8.46 -3.10
CA LEU A 62 -12.27 8.37 -2.67
C LEU A 62 -12.01 7.05 -1.91
N GLU A 63 -12.89 6.70 -0.98
CA GLU A 63 -12.77 5.46 -0.21
C GLU A 63 -12.84 4.23 -1.11
N LYS A 64 -13.76 4.17 -2.06
CA LYS A 64 -13.86 3.07 -3.03
C LYS A 64 -12.54 2.83 -3.76
N ASP A 65 -11.91 3.88 -4.28
CA ASP A 65 -10.61 3.75 -4.96
C ASP A 65 -9.48 3.35 -4.00
N PHE A 66 -9.48 3.87 -2.78
CA PHE A 66 -8.46 3.51 -1.78
C PHE A 66 -8.62 2.05 -1.31
N MET A 67 -9.85 1.59 -1.12
CA MET A 67 -10.14 0.19 -0.81
C MET A 67 -9.78 -0.73 -1.97
N GLN A 68 -10.04 -0.33 -3.22
CA GLN A 68 -9.61 -1.06 -4.40
C GLN A 68 -8.08 -1.22 -4.45
N LEU A 69 -7.32 -0.18 -4.12
CA LEU A 69 -5.86 -0.24 -4.03
C LEU A 69 -5.41 -1.31 -3.03
N CYS A 70 -6.02 -1.33 -1.84
CA CYS A 70 -5.68 -2.29 -0.80
C CYS A 70 -6.11 -3.71 -1.17
N GLN A 71 -7.30 -3.88 -1.74
CA GLN A 71 -7.79 -5.17 -2.22
C GLN A 71 -6.91 -5.73 -3.33
N ASN A 72 -6.46 -4.90 -4.28
CA ASN A 72 -5.52 -5.34 -5.32
C ASN A 72 -4.21 -5.86 -4.73
N ALA A 73 -3.70 -5.21 -3.68
CA ALA A 73 -2.52 -5.67 -2.99
C ALA A 73 -2.77 -7.00 -2.27
N GLN A 74 -3.94 -7.17 -1.67
CA GLN A 74 -4.32 -8.40 -0.96
C GLN A 74 -4.54 -9.59 -1.91
N ILE A 75 -5.08 -9.34 -3.11
CA ILE A 75 -5.28 -10.39 -4.13
C ILE A 75 -3.96 -10.84 -4.73
N TYR A 76 -3.05 -9.90 -5.03
CA TYR A 76 -1.80 -10.22 -5.72
C TYR A 76 -0.70 -10.74 -4.78
N ASN A 77 -0.68 -10.29 -3.53
CA ASN A 77 0.39 -10.65 -2.58
C ASN A 77 -0.09 -11.69 -1.57
N GLU A 78 0.85 -12.54 -1.12
CA GLU A 78 0.61 -13.54 -0.08
C GLU A 78 0.17 -12.90 1.25
N GLU A 79 -0.73 -13.55 1.98
CA GLU A 79 -1.32 -13.02 3.23
C GLU A 79 -0.27 -12.69 4.32
N ALA A 80 0.82 -13.45 4.36
CA ALA A 80 1.92 -13.25 5.31
C ALA A 80 2.96 -12.22 4.83
N SER A 81 2.81 -11.66 3.63
CA SER A 81 3.76 -10.69 3.08
C SER A 81 3.60 -9.32 3.72
N LEU A 82 4.70 -8.55 3.77
CA LEU A 82 4.67 -7.19 4.31
C LEU A 82 3.68 -6.29 3.57
N ILE A 83 3.61 -6.39 2.23
CA ILE A 83 2.70 -5.58 1.42
C ILE A 83 1.24 -5.91 1.74
N TYR A 84 0.92 -7.19 1.95
CA TYR A 84 -0.43 -7.59 2.36
C TYR A 84 -0.80 -7.00 3.73
N LEU A 85 0.06 -7.19 4.74
CA LEU A 85 -0.18 -6.68 6.09
C LEU A 85 -0.25 -5.15 6.15
N ASP A 86 0.61 -4.47 5.40
CA ASP A 86 0.61 -3.01 5.29
C ASP A 86 -0.68 -2.50 4.66
N SER A 87 -1.24 -3.20 3.67
CA SER A 87 -2.51 -2.81 3.06
C SER A 87 -3.65 -2.80 4.08
N ILE A 88 -3.70 -3.80 4.97
CA ILE A 88 -4.70 -3.89 6.04
C ILE A 88 -4.51 -2.76 7.06
N ALA A 89 -3.26 -2.48 7.44
CA ALA A 89 -2.95 -1.38 8.33
C ALA A 89 -3.39 -0.04 7.73
N LEU A 90 -3.07 0.21 6.45
CA LEU A 90 -3.43 1.43 5.74
C LEU A 90 -4.95 1.61 5.60
N GLN A 91 -5.73 0.54 5.41
CA GLN A 91 -7.20 0.60 5.46
C GLN A 91 -7.70 1.16 6.79
N LYS A 92 -7.18 0.64 7.91
CA LYS A 92 -7.55 1.11 9.26
C LYS A 92 -7.16 2.58 9.47
N ILE A 93 -5.98 2.97 9.00
CA ILE A 93 -5.53 4.37 9.10
C ILE A 93 -6.42 5.29 8.25
N PHE A 94 -6.81 4.87 7.05
CA PHE A 94 -7.72 5.64 6.19
C PHE A 94 -9.07 5.86 6.87
N VAL A 95 -9.71 4.79 7.36
CA VAL A 95 -11.02 4.87 8.02
C VAL A 95 -10.95 5.78 9.26
N GLY A 96 -9.92 5.60 10.10
CA GLY A 96 -9.73 6.45 11.28
C GLY A 96 -9.46 7.91 10.91
N ALA A 97 -8.69 8.18 9.85
CA ALA A 97 -8.45 9.54 9.36
C ALA A 97 -9.73 10.18 8.81
N ARG A 98 -10.54 9.43 8.05
CA ARG A 98 -11.84 9.86 7.55
C ARG A 98 -12.74 10.30 8.71
N GLN A 99 -12.94 9.42 9.69
CA GLN A 99 -13.80 9.69 10.86
C GLN A 99 -13.37 10.94 11.64
N ARG A 100 -12.07 11.09 11.93
CA ARG A 100 -11.57 12.26 12.66
C ARG A 100 -11.80 13.56 11.89
N ILE A 101 -11.60 13.53 10.56
CA ILE A 101 -11.71 14.72 9.73
C ILE A 101 -13.17 15.11 9.48
N THR A 102 -14.08 14.14 9.31
CA THR A 102 -15.51 14.41 9.18
C THR A 102 -16.08 14.94 10.49
N ALA A 103 -15.79 14.29 11.62
CA ALA A 103 -16.25 14.75 12.93
C ALA A 103 -15.75 16.17 13.26
N ALA A 104 -14.50 16.49 12.90
CA ALA A 104 -13.97 17.85 13.08
C ALA A 104 -14.65 18.88 12.17
N ALA A 105 -15.06 18.49 10.96
CA ALA A 105 -15.82 19.36 10.06
C ALA A 105 -17.23 19.62 10.58
N ASP A 106 -17.90 18.58 11.09
CA ASP A 106 -19.25 18.69 11.66
C ASP A 106 -19.24 19.56 12.93
N ALA A 107 -18.26 19.35 13.83
CA ALA A 107 -18.10 20.18 15.03
C ALA A 107 -17.81 21.65 14.68
N ALA A 108 -17.03 21.92 13.64
CA ALA A 108 -16.78 23.28 13.17
C ALA A 108 -18.04 23.93 12.55
N ALA A 109 -18.88 23.15 11.88
CA ALA A 109 -20.15 23.64 11.33
C ALA A 109 -21.15 24.00 12.44
N VAL A 110 -21.21 23.21 13.52
CA VAL A 110 -22.05 23.51 14.70
C VAL A 110 -21.57 24.79 15.39
N ALA A 111 -20.27 24.94 15.61
CA ALA A 111 -19.70 26.14 16.23
C ALA A 111 -19.86 27.43 15.38
N ALA A 112 -19.99 27.30 14.06
CA ALA A 112 -20.23 28.43 13.16
C ALA A 112 -21.73 28.77 13.00
N GLY A 113 -22.64 27.89 13.43
CA GLY A 113 -24.09 28.07 13.34
C GLY A 113 -24.72 28.82 14.53
N GLU A 114 -23.98 29.07 15.61
CA GLU A 114 -24.46 29.79 16.79
C GLU A 114 -24.11 31.29 16.73
N ASN A 115 -24.65 32.01 15.75
CA ASN A 115 -24.76 33.48 15.84
C ASN A 115 -25.96 34.03 15.05
N THR A 116 -27.16 33.79 15.58
CA THR A 116 -28.30 34.71 15.44
C THR A 116 -28.98 34.81 16.81
N GLY A 117 -28.76 35.92 17.53
CA GLY A 117 -29.65 36.37 18.63
C GLY A 117 -31.08 36.55 18.09
N GLU A 118 -32.14 36.51 18.89
CA GLU A 118 -32.45 37.52 19.92
C GLU A 118 -33.40 36.99 21.01
N ALA A 119 -33.40 37.69 22.14
CA ALA A 119 -34.15 37.41 23.34
C ALA A 119 -35.59 37.99 23.33
N GLN A 120 -36.48 37.26 24.02
CA GLN A 120 -37.58 37.73 24.87
C GLN A 120 -38.92 38.16 24.26
N GLY A 121 -39.95 37.32 24.50
CA GLY A 121 -41.37 37.65 24.39
C GLY A 121 -42.25 36.63 25.12
N ASN A 122 -42.55 36.90 26.39
CA ASN A 122 -43.47 36.14 27.23
C ASN A 122 -44.94 36.42 26.80
N GLY A 123 -45.72 35.37 26.52
CA GLY A 123 -47.16 35.46 26.31
C GLY A 123 -47.78 34.07 26.18
N GLY A 124 -48.49 33.62 27.22
CA GLY A 124 -49.18 32.33 27.22
C GLY A 124 -50.49 32.31 26.45
N GLY A 125 -51.06 31.11 26.33
CA GLY A 125 -52.40 30.85 25.79
C GLY A 125 -52.47 29.51 25.08
N GLY A 126 -53.39 28.65 25.51
CA GLY A 126 -53.48 27.24 25.12
C GLY A 126 -54.35 26.93 23.89
N GLY A 127 -54.65 25.63 23.75
CA GLY A 127 -55.49 25.00 22.71
C GLY A 127 -54.68 23.92 21.99
N SER A 128 -54.80 22.62 22.27
CA SER A 128 -55.88 21.68 21.89
C SER A 128 -56.19 21.65 20.40
N ASP A 129 -55.56 20.71 19.70
CA ASP A 129 -56.21 19.87 18.69
C ASP A 129 -55.29 18.74 18.17
N ASN A 130 -55.83 17.53 18.28
CA ASN A 130 -55.36 16.31 17.63
C ASN A 130 -55.45 16.47 16.10
N SER A 131 -54.48 15.92 15.37
CA SER A 131 -54.80 15.22 14.14
C SER A 131 -53.83 14.06 13.96
N ASP A 132 -54.40 12.87 14.16
CA ASP A 132 -53.88 11.59 13.71
C ASP A 132 -53.56 11.67 12.22
N ASN A 133 -52.39 11.17 11.84
CA ASN A 133 -52.14 10.76 10.46
C ASN A 133 -51.43 9.42 10.51
N GLU A 134 -52.24 8.36 10.55
CA GLU A 134 -51.83 7.01 10.22
C GLU A 134 -51.65 6.96 8.69
N ASP A 135 -50.40 6.94 8.24
CA ASP A 135 -50.07 6.62 6.85
C ASP A 135 -49.61 5.17 6.79
N ASP A 136 -50.60 4.30 6.60
CA ASP A 136 -50.43 2.90 6.20
C ASP A 136 -49.99 2.85 4.73
N GLY A 137 -48.70 2.62 4.53
CA GLY A 137 -48.06 2.45 3.22
C GLY A 137 -47.38 1.08 3.10
N ASP A 138 -48.18 0.11 2.66
CA ASP A 138 -47.91 -1.27 2.29
C ASP A 138 -46.84 -1.48 1.18
N GLY A 139 -46.13 -2.61 1.26
CA GLY A 139 -45.71 -3.40 0.08
C GLY A 139 -44.34 -3.14 -0.55
N GLY A 140 -43.39 -4.06 -0.33
CA GLY A 140 -42.16 -4.11 -1.12
C GLY A 140 -41.12 -5.15 -0.67
N ASP A 141 -41.54 -6.41 -0.58
CA ASP A 141 -40.65 -7.58 -0.62
C ASP A 141 -40.06 -7.68 -2.05
N ASP A 142 -38.78 -7.35 -2.19
CA ASP A 142 -37.97 -7.54 -3.39
C ASP A 142 -36.72 -8.32 -2.93
N GLY A 143 -36.86 -9.65 -3.02
CA GLY A 143 -35.74 -10.57 -2.95
C GLY A 143 -34.85 -10.38 -4.17
N SER A 144 -33.75 -9.66 -3.98
CA SER A 144 -32.61 -9.69 -4.89
C SER A 144 -31.67 -10.81 -4.46
N ASP A 145 -31.86 -11.93 -5.13
CA ASP A 145 -30.84 -12.75 -5.77
C ASP A 145 -29.54 -13.02 -4.98
N ASP A 146 -29.44 -14.28 -4.55
CA ASP A 146 -28.20 -15.03 -4.35
C ASP A 146 -27.15 -14.68 -5.43
N GLU A 147 -26.22 -13.78 -5.09
CA GLU A 147 -24.92 -13.74 -5.75
C GLU A 147 -24.00 -14.71 -5.00
N ASP A 148 -24.02 -15.95 -5.49
CA ASP A 148 -22.99 -16.96 -5.26
C ASP A 148 -21.61 -16.31 -5.42
N ILE A 149 -20.99 -15.94 -4.29
CA ILE A 149 -19.56 -15.65 -4.28
C ILE A 149 -18.83 -16.97 -4.52
N ALA A 150 -18.63 -17.29 -5.81
CA ALA A 150 -17.69 -18.28 -6.26
C ALA A 150 -16.30 -17.91 -5.71
N THR A 151 -16.02 -18.38 -4.50
CA THR A 151 -14.69 -18.45 -3.90
C THR A 151 -13.96 -19.52 -4.69
N THR A 152 -13.58 -19.15 -5.92
CA THR A 152 -12.71 -19.95 -6.76
C THR A 152 -11.36 -20.00 -6.07
N SER A 153 -11.19 -21.10 -5.33
CA SER A 153 -9.95 -21.84 -5.21
C SER A 153 -8.69 -20.99 -5.20
N ALA A 154 -8.16 -20.81 -4.00
CA ALA A 154 -6.77 -20.51 -3.74
C ALA A 154 -5.85 -21.40 -4.60
N ALA A 155 -5.50 -20.92 -5.78
CA ALA A 155 -4.47 -21.48 -6.61
C ALA A 155 -3.14 -21.05 -6.00
N ALA A 156 -2.58 -21.94 -5.20
CA ALA A 156 -1.23 -21.84 -4.68
C ALA A 156 -0.23 -21.62 -5.83
N VAL A 157 0.26 -20.39 -5.97
CA VAL A 157 1.40 -20.09 -6.86
C VAL A 157 2.61 -19.78 -5.98
N LYS A 158 3.35 -20.85 -5.68
CA LYS A 158 4.71 -20.79 -5.13
C LYS A 158 5.57 -19.82 -5.96
N MET A 159 6.31 -18.90 -5.33
CA MET A 159 7.75 -18.66 -5.57
C MET A 159 8.40 -17.71 -4.53
N LYS A 160 9.12 -18.35 -3.60
CA LYS A 160 10.49 -18.07 -3.10
C LYS A 160 11.11 -16.68 -3.34
N LEU A 161 11.08 -15.83 -2.31
CA LEU A 161 12.09 -14.79 -2.13
C LEU A 161 13.06 -15.19 -1.00
N LYS A 162 14.34 -15.23 -1.38
CA LYS A 162 15.49 -15.62 -0.55
C LYS A 162 15.66 -14.61 0.58
N LEU A 163 15.40 -15.02 1.82
CA LEU A 163 15.93 -14.32 3.00
C LEU A 163 17.46 -14.37 2.93
N ASN A 164 18.06 -13.19 2.81
CA ASN A 164 19.47 -12.92 3.01
C ASN A 164 19.86 -13.15 4.48
N LYS A 165 20.30 -14.37 4.79
CA LYS A 165 21.00 -14.66 6.05
C LYS A 165 22.42 -14.09 5.96
N SER A 166 22.60 -12.86 6.45
CA SER A 166 23.94 -12.37 6.76
C SER A 166 24.34 -12.86 8.15
N LEU A 167 25.19 -13.89 8.17
CA LEU A 167 26.02 -14.27 9.31
C LEU A 167 27.45 -13.86 8.98
N ALA A 168 28.00 -12.90 9.73
CA ALA A 168 29.44 -12.68 10.02
C ALA A 168 29.53 -11.37 10.83
N SER A 169 30.33 -11.20 11.87
CA SER A 169 31.51 -11.92 12.34
C SER A 169 31.79 -11.60 13.82
N ALA A 170 32.36 -12.57 14.53
CA ALA A 170 33.00 -12.39 15.84
C ALA A 170 34.26 -11.49 15.77
N PRO A 171 34.74 -10.96 16.90
CA PRO A 171 36.15 -10.64 17.08
C PRO A 171 36.86 -11.67 17.98
N ALA A 172 38.14 -11.87 17.67
CA ALA A 172 39.05 -12.88 18.18
C ALA A 172 39.70 -12.54 19.53
N THR A 173 40.25 -13.56 20.20
CA THR A 173 41.42 -13.46 21.10
C THR A 173 42.38 -14.65 20.88
N PRO A 174 43.70 -14.48 21.13
CA PRO A 174 44.74 -15.40 20.68
C PRO A 174 45.34 -16.24 21.82
N THR A 175 45.71 -17.49 21.54
CA THR A 175 46.65 -18.24 22.41
C THR A 175 47.62 -19.07 21.57
N GLN A 176 48.89 -18.96 21.96
CA GLN A 176 50.11 -19.49 21.35
C GLN A 176 50.30 -20.99 21.62
N SER A 177 50.99 -21.71 20.73
CA SER A 177 52.24 -22.45 21.06
C SER A 177 52.68 -23.41 19.93
N SER A 178 54.00 -23.39 19.67
CA SER A 178 54.92 -24.49 19.24
C SER A 178 54.51 -25.45 18.10
N SER A 179 55.35 -25.87 17.15
CA SER A 179 56.81 -25.82 16.94
C SER A 179 57.09 -26.59 15.64
N SER A 180 58.07 -26.13 14.82
CA SER A 180 59.02 -26.90 13.98
C SER A 180 58.47 -27.94 12.96
N ASN A 181 58.96 -28.17 11.74
CA ASN A 181 60.31 -28.08 11.19
C ASN A 181 60.27 -28.41 9.66
N VAL A 182 61.21 -27.84 8.91
CA VAL A 182 61.89 -28.30 7.66
C VAL A 182 61.17 -28.97 6.47
N GLY A 183 61.59 -28.55 5.25
CA GLY A 183 62.14 -29.51 4.28
C GLY A 183 61.49 -29.62 2.89
N SER A 184 62.05 -28.88 1.93
CA SER A 184 62.49 -29.31 0.59
C SER A 184 61.59 -30.11 -0.39
N SER A 185 61.50 -29.54 -1.60
CA SER A 185 61.61 -30.18 -2.94
C SER A 185 60.62 -31.28 -3.38
N GLY A 186 60.08 -31.10 -4.60
CA GLY A 186 60.02 -32.21 -5.55
C GLY A 186 58.72 -32.40 -6.33
N ALA A 187 58.87 -32.22 -7.65
CA ALA A 187 58.29 -33.02 -8.72
C ALA A 187 56.79 -32.92 -9.09
N ALA A 188 56.63 -32.74 -10.40
CA ALA A 188 55.41 -32.79 -11.18
C ALA A 188 54.71 -34.15 -11.17
N THR A 189 53.40 -34.16 -11.38
CA THR A 189 52.75 -35.16 -12.26
C THR A 189 51.42 -34.66 -12.77
N THR A 190 51.15 -35.06 -14.00
CA THR A 190 50.12 -34.65 -14.94
C THR A 190 48.75 -35.27 -14.67
N SER A 191 47.66 -34.54 -14.90
CA SER A 191 46.41 -35.10 -15.44
C SER A 191 45.55 -34.04 -16.11
N LYS A 192 45.43 -34.16 -17.44
CA LYS A 192 44.52 -33.42 -18.32
C LYS A 192 43.07 -33.80 -18.01
N LYS A 193 42.20 -32.80 -17.84
CA LYS A 193 40.80 -32.89 -18.26
C LYS A 193 40.43 -31.62 -19.01
N GLN A 194 40.30 -31.74 -20.34
CA GLN A 194 39.55 -30.82 -21.19
C GLN A 194 38.14 -30.67 -20.58
N THR A 195 37.53 -29.49 -20.51
CA THR A 195 36.84 -28.89 -21.67
C THR A 195 36.39 -27.46 -21.39
N ARG A 196 36.44 -26.66 -22.48
CA ARG A 196 35.73 -25.40 -22.80
C ARG A 196 36.24 -24.08 -22.20
N ARG A 197 36.74 -23.26 -23.13
CA ARG A 197 37.28 -21.91 -22.97
C ARG A 197 36.16 -20.88 -22.81
N LYS A 198 36.41 -19.96 -21.86
CA LYS A 198 36.28 -18.49 -21.87
C LYS A 198 35.03 -17.86 -22.52
N ARG A 199 34.34 -17.03 -21.74
CA ARG A 199 34.20 -15.60 -22.07
C ARG A 199 34.32 -14.73 -20.81
N SER A 200 35.29 -13.84 -20.87
CA SER A 200 35.59 -12.79 -19.90
C SER A 200 34.74 -11.55 -20.21
N ARG A 201 34.11 -11.02 -19.15
CA ARG A 201 33.88 -9.60 -18.80
C ARG A 201 33.43 -8.63 -19.90
N LYS A 202 32.33 -7.92 -19.62
CA LYS A 202 32.22 -6.49 -19.94
C LYS A 202 31.61 -5.73 -18.78
N LYS A 203 32.48 -5.04 -18.05
CA LYS A 203 32.16 -3.82 -17.30
C LYS A 203 31.79 -2.78 -18.35
N TYR A 204 30.65 -2.13 -18.23
CA TYR A 204 30.48 -0.80 -18.82
C TYR A 204 30.76 0.21 -17.71
N THR A 205 31.87 0.92 -17.89
CA THR A 205 32.15 2.20 -17.27
C THR A 205 31.20 3.22 -17.89
N ILE A 206 30.48 3.96 -17.05
CA ILE A 206 29.88 5.23 -17.45
C ILE A 206 31.08 6.15 -17.76
N SER A 207 31.14 6.64 -18.99
CA SER A 207 31.86 7.87 -19.32
C SER A 207 30.77 8.91 -19.52
N ASP A 208 30.71 9.84 -18.58
CA ASP A 208 30.36 11.23 -18.87
C ASP A 208 31.34 11.76 -19.93
N ASP A 209 30.90 12.74 -20.72
CA ASP A 209 31.55 13.47 -21.83
C ASP A 209 31.06 13.12 -23.24
N ASP A 210 30.90 14.19 -24.05
CA ASP A 210 30.29 14.36 -25.39
C ASP A 210 28.82 14.82 -25.30
N ASP A 211 28.48 16.10 -25.06
CA ASP A 211 28.85 17.29 -25.85
C ASP A 211 28.84 17.00 -27.35
N ASP A 212 27.72 17.29 -28.03
CA ASP A 212 27.74 17.84 -29.38
C ASP A 212 26.36 18.39 -29.79
N ASP A 213 26.37 19.70 -30.00
CA ASP A 213 25.40 20.53 -30.67
C ASP A 213 24.91 19.94 -32.00
N MET A 214 23.63 20.16 -32.32
CA MET A 214 23.20 20.41 -33.70
C MET A 214 21.99 21.34 -33.69
N ASP A 215 22.13 22.42 -34.46
CA ASP A 215 21.21 23.53 -34.77
C ASP A 215 19.72 23.17 -34.96
#